data_AF-A0A3N5H507-F1
#
_entry.id   AF-A0A3N5H507-F1
#
_cell.length_a   1.000
_cell.length_b   1.000
_cell.length_c   1.000
_cell.angle_alpha   90.00
_cell.angle_beta   90.00
_cell.angle_gamma   90.00
#
_symmetry.space_group_name_H-M   'P 1'
#
loop_
_entity.id
_entity.type
_entity.pdbx_description
1 polymer ?
#
loop_
_entity_poly.entity_id
_entity_poly.type
_entity_poly.pdbx_seq_one_letter_code
_entity_poly.pdbx_strand_id
1 'polypeptide(L)'
;PAEGMVKVGSPFAIQYLYEALEKAGKTDEILASIYANYLPMLEAGATTVWEVFPTSKDKPAEFPTRSHCHAWSASPLHFLPRILLGLRQSAAGGLAYEISPRPNGLTWAKGAIASPRGPVSVAWKLDGKKLGLQAQAPEGVKLTFAANDALAGLEIEQDF
;
A
#
# COMPACT_ATOMS: atom_id res chain seq x y z
N PRO A 1 -7.16 -4.40 20.39
CA PRO A 1 -6.67 -5.74 20.79
C PRO A 1 -7.07 -6.01 22.24
N ALA A 2 -7.31 -7.27 22.63
CA ALA A 2 -7.59 -7.60 24.02
C ALA A 2 -6.42 -7.20 24.93
N GLU A 3 -6.72 -6.90 26.18
CA GLU A 3 -5.70 -6.65 27.20
C GLU A 3 -4.79 -7.88 27.34
N GLY A 4 -3.47 -7.67 27.35
CA GLY A 4 -2.47 -8.75 27.41
C GLY A 4 -2.08 -9.39 26.06
N MET A 5 -2.74 -9.04 24.95
CA MET A 5 -2.37 -9.57 23.63
C MET A 5 -1.02 -9.01 23.16
N VAL A 6 -0.12 -9.90 22.72
CA VAL A 6 1.17 -9.52 22.12
C VAL A 6 0.91 -8.71 20.85
N LYS A 7 1.53 -7.53 20.77
CA LYS A 7 1.47 -6.66 19.60
C LYS A 7 2.52 -7.06 18.58
N VAL A 8 2.29 -6.73 17.32
CA VAL A 8 3.29 -6.87 16.25
C VAL A 8 4.50 -5.98 16.58
N GLY A 9 5.66 -6.61 16.77
CA GLY A 9 6.92 -5.93 17.11
C GLY A 9 7.89 -5.78 15.94
N SER A 10 7.63 -6.42 14.80
CA SER A 10 8.51 -6.35 13.63
C SER A 10 7.73 -6.12 12.33
N PRO A 11 8.35 -5.43 11.36
CA PRO A 11 7.82 -5.33 10.00
C PRO A 11 7.57 -6.68 9.33
N PHE A 12 8.36 -7.73 9.65
CA PHE A 12 8.10 -9.06 9.13
C PHE A 12 6.69 -9.56 9.48
N ALA A 13 6.30 -9.48 10.75
CA ALA A 13 4.97 -9.90 11.19
C ALA A 13 3.86 -8.94 10.71
N ILE A 14 4.18 -7.66 10.46
CA ILE A 14 3.20 -6.68 10.00
C ILE A 14 2.67 -6.99 8.60
N GLN A 15 3.48 -7.63 7.75
CA GLN A 15 3.07 -8.07 6.42
C GLN A 15 1.80 -8.93 6.50
N TYR A 16 1.80 -9.94 7.36
CA TYR A 16 0.66 -10.85 7.51
C TYR A 16 -0.54 -10.20 8.18
N LEU A 17 -0.31 -9.26 9.10
CA LEU A 17 -1.38 -8.45 9.68
C LEU A 17 -2.06 -7.61 8.60
N TYR A 18 -1.30 -6.97 7.72
CA TYR A 18 -1.83 -6.18 6.62
C TYR A 18 -2.61 -7.03 5.61
N GLU A 19 -2.15 -8.25 5.30
CA GLU A 19 -2.92 -9.18 4.47
C GLU A 19 -4.26 -9.57 5.13
N ALA A 20 -4.27 -9.77 6.45
CA ALA A 20 -5.49 -10.07 7.18
C ALA A 20 -6.45 -8.87 7.22
N LEU A 21 -5.93 -7.66 7.45
CA LEU A 21 -6.71 -6.42 7.42
C LEU A 21 -7.29 -6.16 6.03
N GLU A 22 -6.52 -6.38 4.96
CA GLU A 22 -6.99 -6.20 3.58
C GLU A 22 -8.13 -7.17 3.27
N LYS A 23 -8.00 -8.45 3.65
CA LYS A 23 -9.07 -9.46 3.53
C LYS A 23 -10.31 -9.12 4.36
N ALA A 24 -10.14 -8.42 5.48
CA ALA A 24 -11.23 -7.92 6.31
C ALA A 24 -11.80 -6.56 5.84
N GLY A 25 -11.34 -6.02 4.71
CA GLY A 25 -11.78 -4.72 4.19
C GLY A 25 -11.25 -3.50 4.95
N LYS A 26 -10.36 -3.70 5.93
CA LYS A 26 -9.80 -2.66 6.82
C LYS A 26 -8.60 -1.96 6.20
N THR A 27 -8.76 -1.53 4.96
CA THR A 27 -7.65 -1.05 4.12
C THR A 27 -7.08 0.28 4.63
N ASP A 28 -7.91 1.17 5.17
CA ASP A 28 -7.44 2.44 5.73
C ASP A 28 -6.61 2.25 7.01
N GLU A 29 -6.87 1.17 7.77
CA GLU A 29 -6.06 0.81 8.95
C GLU A 29 -4.63 0.43 8.54
N ILE A 30 -4.45 -0.17 7.36
CA ILE A 30 -3.13 -0.50 6.80
C ILE A 30 -2.35 0.78 6.51
N LEU A 31 -2.98 1.77 5.85
CA LEU A 31 -2.33 3.05 5.52
C LEU A 31 -1.93 3.83 6.77
N ALA A 32 -2.84 3.92 7.74
CA ALA A 32 -2.57 4.56 9.03
C ALA A 32 -1.42 3.86 9.77
N SER A 33 -1.39 2.52 9.75
CA SER A 33 -0.32 1.73 10.36
C SER A 33 1.02 1.88 9.63
N ILE A 34 1.03 1.95 8.29
CA ILE A 34 2.25 2.23 7.53
C ILE A 34 2.80 3.60 7.95
N TYR A 35 1.96 4.62 7.97
CA TYR A 35 2.37 5.97 8.37
C TYR A 35 2.97 5.95 9.79
N ALA A 36 2.24 5.40 10.76
CA ALA A 36 2.65 5.39 12.16
C ALA A 36 3.95 4.61 12.44
N ASN A 37 4.18 3.50 11.74
CA ASN A 37 5.33 2.63 12.02
C ASN A 37 6.57 2.96 11.20
N TYR A 38 6.43 3.53 10.00
CA TYR A 38 7.56 3.84 9.12
C TYR A 38 8.03 5.30 9.21
N LEU A 39 7.16 6.24 9.56
CA LEU A 39 7.55 7.64 9.76
C LEU A 39 8.70 7.81 10.76
N PRO A 40 8.72 7.13 11.93
CA PRO A 40 9.84 7.26 12.87
C PRO A 40 11.20 6.80 12.30
N MET A 41 11.21 5.87 11.34
CA MET A 41 12.46 5.49 10.65
C MET A 41 12.94 6.67 9.79
N LEU A 42 12.04 7.30 9.04
CA LEU A 42 12.34 8.45 8.18
C LEU A 42 12.82 9.66 9.01
N GLU A 43 12.14 9.96 10.11
CA GLU A 43 12.51 11.04 11.04
C GLU A 43 13.89 10.82 11.67
N ALA A 44 14.29 9.57 11.87
CA ALA A 44 15.62 9.18 12.31
C ALA A 44 16.67 9.15 11.17
N GLY A 45 16.32 9.56 9.95
CA GLY A 45 17.23 9.63 8.81
C GLY A 45 17.46 8.30 8.08
N ALA A 46 16.58 7.32 8.26
CA ALA A 46 16.69 6.05 7.55
C ALA A 46 16.51 6.23 6.03
N THR A 47 17.43 5.65 5.26
CA THR A 47 17.34 5.55 3.80
C THR A 47 16.94 4.14 3.33
N THR A 48 16.75 3.21 4.26
CA THR A 48 16.35 1.82 4.07
C THR A 48 15.38 1.40 5.19
N VAL A 49 14.73 0.23 5.05
CA VAL A 49 13.77 -0.27 6.05
C VAL A 49 14.45 -1.15 7.10
N TRP A 50 14.11 -0.93 8.36
CA TRP A 50 14.79 -1.54 9.51
C TRP A 50 14.22 -2.90 9.88
N GLU A 51 15.04 -3.78 10.46
CA GLU A 51 14.66 -5.14 10.86
C GLU A 51 13.51 -5.19 11.87
N VAL A 52 13.52 -4.27 12.83
CA VAL A 52 12.43 -4.06 13.81
C VAL A 52 12.02 -2.59 13.83
N PHE A 53 10.81 -2.31 14.32
CA PHE A 53 10.39 -0.93 14.52
C PHE A 53 11.16 -0.31 15.70
N PRO A 54 11.45 1.00 15.67
CA PRO A 54 12.07 1.69 16.81
C PRO A 54 11.22 1.65 18.08
N THR A 55 9.92 1.42 17.94
CA THR A 55 8.95 1.22 19.04
C THR A 55 8.91 -0.21 19.57
N SER A 56 9.66 -1.14 18.96
CA SER A 56 9.69 -2.54 19.36
C SER A 56 10.44 -2.75 20.67
N LYS A 57 9.99 -3.73 21.45
CA LYS A 57 10.68 -4.19 22.66
C LYS A 57 11.88 -5.10 22.35
N ASP A 58 11.93 -5.64 21.14
CA ASP A 58 12.98 -6.58 20.70
C ASP A 58 14.21 -5.86 20.10
N LYS A 59 14.21 -4.52 20.11
CA LYS A 59 15.36 -3.72 19.65
C LYS A 59 16.54 -3.83 20.64
N PRO A 60 17.79 -3.73 20.16
CA PRO A 60 18.94 -3.59 21.04
C PRO A 60 18.80 -2.38 21.98
N ALA A 61 19.40 -2.42 23.17
CA ALA A 61 19.28 -1.33 24.14
C ALA A 61 19.74 0.02 23.57
N GLU A 62 20.88 0.02 22.89
CA GLU A 62 21.56 1.24 22.40
C GLU A 62 21.13 1.65 20.98
N PHE A 63 20.52 0.75 20.20
CA PHE A 63 20.20 0.99 18.79
C PHE A 63 18.69 0.84 18.52
N PRO A 64 18.13 1.62 17.59
CA PRO A 64 16.71 1.53 17.27
C PRO A 64 16.32 0.22 16.55
N THR A 65 17.31 -0.49 16.00
CA THR A 65 17.19 -1.79 15.36
C THR A 65 18.58 -2.46 15.34
N ARG A 66 18.64 -3.77 15.09
CA ARG A 66 19.92 -4.47 14.86
C ARG A 66 20.39 -4.30 13.41
N SER A 67 19.58 -4.70 12.43
CA SER A 67 19.83 -4.37 11.03
C SER A 67 19.01 -3.15 10.59
N HIS A 68 19.69 -2.19 9.96
CA HIS A 68 19.08 -0.99 9.36
C HIS A 68 18.61 -1.21 7.92
N CYS A 69 18.89 -2.36 7.32
CA CYS A 69 18.45 -2.69 5.97
C CYS A 69 17.99 -4.15 5.92
N HIS A 70 16.68 -4.36 5.97
CA HIS A 70 16.10 -5.70 5.99
C HIS A 70 14.89 -5.78 5.07
N ALA A 71 15.04 -6.51 3.95
CA ALA A 71 14.05 -6.52 2.87
C ALA A 71 12.64 -7.00 3.31
N TRP A 72 12.55 -7.86 4.32
CA TRP A 72 11.28 -8.30 4.89
C TRP A 72 10.42 -7.17 5.48
N SER A 73 10.99 -5.97 5.62
CA SER A 73 10.36 -4.80 6.19
C SER A 73 9.76 -3.90 5.12
N ALA A 74 9.86 -4.27 3.85
CA ALA A 74 9.42 -3.47 2.73
C ALA A 74 7.92 -3.63 2.41
N SER A 75 7.08 -4.00 3.39
CA SER A 75 5.62 -4.12 3.22
C SER A 75 4.95 -2.92 2.53
N PRO A 76 5.35 -1.64 2.76
CA PRO A 76 4.77 -0.51 2.01
C PRO A 76 4.88 -0.65 0.50
N LEU A 77 5.92 -1.28 -0.04
CA LEU A 77 6.04 -1.53 -1.48
C LEU A 77 4.95 -2.46 -2.01
N HIS A 78 4.41 -3.35 -1.17
CA HIS A 78 3.32 -4.24 -1.55
C HIS A 78 1.96 -3.53 -1.47
N PHE A 79 1.71 -2.82 -0.36
CA PHE A 79 0.38 -2.30 -0.05
C PHE A 79 0.08 -0.93 -0.67
N LEU A 80 1.05 -0.02 -0.78
CA LEU A 80 0.77 1.32 -1.32
C LEU A 80 0.31 1.28 -2.80
N PRO A 81 0.92 0.49 -3.72
CA PRO A 81 0.40 0.36 -5.08
C PRO A 81 -0.99 -0.30 -5.13
N ARG A 82 -1.25 -1.26 -4.24
CA ARG A 82 -2.54 -1.96 -4.21
C ARG A 82 -3.67 -1.11 -3.65
N ILE A 83 -3.36 -0.18 -2.75
CA ILE A 83 -4.35 0.60 -1.99
C ILE A 83 -4.47 2.03 -2.51
N LEU A 84 -3.38 2.80 -2.46
CA LEU A 84 -3.41 4.23 -2.83
C LEU A 84 -3.55 4.37 -4.35
N LEU A 85 -2.69 3.69 -5.09
CA LEU A 85 -2.81 3.65 -6.54
C LEU A 85 -4.04 2.83 -6.97
N GLY A 86 -4.44 1.86 -6.14
CA GLY A 86 -5.61 1.02 -6.35
C GLY A 86 -5.39 -0.14 -7.30
N LEU A 87 -4.16 -0.43 -7.69
CA LEU A 87 -3.84 -1.37 -8.76
C LEU A 87 -3.60 -2.78 -8.20
N ARG A 88 -4.52 -3.71 -8.47
CA ARG A 88 -4.50 -5.08 -7.95
C ARG A 88 -4.54 -6.09 -9.08
N GLN A 89 -3.68 -7.10 -9.02
CA GLN A 89 -3.76 -8.22 -9.96
C GLN A 89 -5.00 -9.07 -9.65
N SER A 90 -5.87 -9.27 -10.64
CA SER A 90 -7.13 -10.00 -10.51
C SER A 90 -7.15 -11.34 -11.27
N ALA A 91 -6.12 -11.63 -12.08
CA ALA A 91 -5.91 -12.93 -12.72
C ALA A 91 -4.44 -13.34 -12.72
N ALA A 92 -4.17 -14.65 -12.66
CA ALA A 92 -2.82 -15.20 -12.69
C ALA A 92 -2.04 -14.79 -13.95
N GLY A 93 -0.71 -14.75 -13.85
CA GLY A 93 0.17 -14.42 -14.98
C GLY A 93 0.11 -12.97 -15.47
N GLY A 94 -0.48 -12.06 -14.70
CA GLY A 94 -0.64 -10.66 -15.10
C GLY A 94 -1.66 -10.45 -16.23
N LEU A 95 -2.64 -11.36 -16.36
CA LEU A 95 -3.65 -11.29 -17.42
C LEU A 95 -4.74 -10.25 -17.16
N ALA A 96 -4.99 -9.90 -15.90
CA ALA A 96 -5.99 -8.91 -15.53
C ALA A 96 -5.62 -8.15 -14.27
N TYR A 97 -6.04 -6.88 -14.23
CA TYR A 97 -5.93 -6.00 -13.08
C TYR A 97 -7.25 -5.27 -12.80
N GLU A 98 -7.52 -5.10 -11.52
CA GLU A 98 -8.56 -4.23 -10.99
C GLU A 98 -7.93 -2.91 -10.52
N ILE A 99 -8.61 -1.81 -10.78
CA ILE A 99 -8.24 -0.46 -10.37
C ILE A 99 -9.32 0.07 -9.43
N SER A 100 -8.96 0.24 -8.16
CA SER A 100 -9.84 0.71 -7.09
C SER A 100 -9.05 1.57 -6.10
N PRO A 101 -8.73 2.84 -6.46
CA PRO A 101 -7.92 3.70 -5.61
C PRO A 101 -8.65 4.07 -4.32
N ARG A 102 -7.87 4.23 -3.24
CA ARG A 102 -8.31 4.86 -1.99
C ARG A 102 -7.49 6.13 -1.76
N PRO A 103 -8.00 7.33 -2.10
CA PRO A 103 -7.21 8.56 -2.02
C PRO A 103 -6.65 8.87 -0.62
N ASN A 104 -7.36 8.50 0.45
CA ASN A 104 -6.90 8.58 1.85
C ASN A 104 -6.29 9.97 2.21
N GLY A 105 -6.95 11.05 1.79
CA GLY A 105 -6.51 12.43 2.03
C GLY A 105 -5.55 13.00 0.99
N LEU A 106 -5.09 12.20 0.02
CA LEU A 106 -4.29 12.66 -1.11
C LEU A 106 -5.19 13.18 -2.24
N THR A 107 -4.69 14.18 -2.98
CA THR A 107 -5.37 14.75 -4.15
C THR A 107 -4.90 14.14 -5.46
N TRP A 108 -3.83 13.36 -5.46
CA TRP A 108 -3.35 12.64 -6.64
C TRP A 108 -2.45 11.48 -6.25
N ALA A 109 -2.35 10.47 -7.11
CA ALA A 109 -1.26 9.51 -7.10
C ALA A 109 -0.96 9.02 -8.52
N LYS A 110 0.30 8.68 -8.78
CA LYS A 110 0.75 8.10 -10.05
C LYS A 110 1.82 7.05 -9.79
N GLY A 111 1.73 5.92 -10.48
CA GLY A 111 2.71 4.85 -10.34
C GLY A 111 2.49 3.72 -11.34
N ALA A 112 3.36 2.73 -11.26
CA ALA A 112 3.27 1.52 -12.06
C ALA A 112 3.79 0.32 -11.29
N ILE A 113 3.33 -0.87 -11.67
CA ILE A 113 3.90 -2.15 -11.24
C ILE A 113 4.49 -2.88 -12.43
N ALA A 114 5.57 -3.62 -12.19
CA ALA A 114 6.08 -4.57 -13.18
C ALA A 114 5.18 -5.82 -13.18
N SER A 115 4.74 -6.24 -14.36
CA SER A 115 4.07 -7.53 -14.56
C SER A 115 4.86 -8.42 -15.52
N PRO A 116 4.59 -9.75 -15.55
CA PRO A 116 5.16 -10.65 -16.55
C PRO A 116 4.85 -10.25 -18.01
N ARG A 117 3.83 -9.41 -18.24
CA ARG A 117 3.41 -8.95 -19.56
C ARG A 117 3.98 -7.58 -19.93
N GLY A 118 4.65 -6.90 -18.99
CA GLY A 118 5.11 -5.52 -19.11
C GLY A 118 4.55 -4.62 -17.98
N PRO A 119 4.93 -3.33 -17.95
CA PRO A 119 4.48 -2.42 -16.90
C PRO A 119 2.97 -2.13 -16.99
N VAL A 120 2.29 -2.12 -15.86
CA VAL A 120 0.91 -1.63 -15.74
C VAL A 120 0.91 -0.36 -14.91
N SER A 121 0.44 0.75 -15.48
CA SER A 121 0.50 2.07 -14.87
C SER A 121 -0.88 2.63 -14.61
N VAL A 122 -0.99 3.41 -13.54
CA VAL A 122 -2.20 4.13 -13.15
C VAL A 122 -1.79 5.55 -12.75
N ALA A 123 -2.65 6.51 -13.05
CA ALA A 123 -2.58 7.86 -12.54
C ALA A 123 -3.99 8.33 -12.23
N TRP A 124 -4.19 8.93 -11.06
CA TRP A 124 -5.45 9.57 -10.74
C TRP A 124 -5.22 10.93 -10.10
N LYS A 125 -6.17 11.84 -10.31
CA LYS A 125 -6.20 13.17 -9.71
C LYS A 125 -7.62 13.51 -9.29
N LEU A 126 -7.76 14.02 -8.06
CA LEU A 126 -8.99 14.51 -7.48
C LEU A 126 -9.03 16.04 -7.61
N ASP A 127 -10.06 16.55 -8.28
CA ASP A 127 -10.37 17.98 -8.39
C ASP A 127 -11.81 18.22 -7.89
N GLY A 128 -11.93 18.70 -6.66
CA GLY A 128 -13.21 18.78 -5.96
C GLY A 128 -13.85 17.41 -5.79
N LYS A 129 -14.96 17.15 -6.50
CA LYS A 129 -15.66 15.86 -6.50
C LYS A 129 -15.31 14.97 -7.69
N LYS A 130 -14.49 15.45 -8.63
CA LYS A 130 -14.14 14.72 -9.84
C LYS A 130 -12.83 13.97 -9.65
N LEU A 131 -12.86 12.66 -9.85
CA LEU A 131 -11.67 11.82 -9.87
C LEU A 131 -11.42 11.37 -11.31
N GLY A 132 -10.43 11.99 -11.94
CA GLY A 132 -9.94 11.56 -13.25
C GLY A 132 -8.95 10.43 -13.07
N LEU A 133 -9.17 9.31 -13.76
CA LEU A 133 -8.38 8.08 -13.67
C LEU A 133 -7.91 7.65 -15.05
N GLN A 134 -6.59 7.54 -15.21
CA GLN A 134 -5.92 7.04 -16.39
C GLN A 134 -5.18 5.75 -16.05
N ALA A 135 -5.24 4.77 -16.95
CA ALA A 135 -4.45 3.56 -16.80
C ALA A 135 -3.96 3.03 -18.14
N GLN A 136 -2.83 2.32 -18.10
CA GLN A 136 -2.23 1.73 -19.30
C GLN A 136 -1.67 0.37 -18.96
N ALA A 137 -1.91 -0.60 -19.84
CA ALA A 137 -1.36 -1.93 -19.75
C ALA A 137 -0.93 -2.44 -21.14
N PRO A 138 -0.03 -3.43 -21.20
CA PRO A 138 0.34 -4.09 -22.45
C PRO A 138 -0.85 -4.76 -23.12
N GLU A 139 -0.75 -5.00 -24.43
CA GLU A 139 -1.80 -5.69 -25.20
C GLU A 139 -2.16 -7.06 -24.59
N GLY A 140 -3.46 -7.35 -24.52
CA GLY A 140 -3.98 -8.60 -23.95
C GLY A 140 -4.06 -8.62 -22.42
N VAL A 141 -3.68 -7.54 -21.73
CA VAL A 141 -3.93 -7.37 -20.29
C VAL A 141 -5.26 -6.65 -20.08
N LYS A 142 -6.17 -7.26 -19.34
CA LYS A 142 -7.48 -6.67 -19.03
C LYS A 142 -7.38 -5.70 -17.86
N LEU A 143 -7.90 -4.49 -18.03
CA LEU A 143 -8.11 -3.54 -16.93
C LEU A 143 -9.59 -3.43 -16.60
N THR A 144 -9.90 -3.29 -15.31
CA THR A 144 -11.27 -3.10 -14.83
C THR A 144 -11.28 -2.09 -13.69
N PHE A 145 -12.28 -1.24 -13.63
CA PHE A 145 -12.51 -0.38 -12.48
C PHE A 145 -13.45 -1.05 -11.47
N ALA A 146 -13.17 -0.88 -10.18
CA ALA A 146 -14.07 -1.27 -9.11
C ALA A 146 -14.26 -0.12 -8.12
N ALA A 147 -15.52 0.28 -7.90
CA ALA A 147 -15.87 1.29 -6.91
C ALA A 147 -15.65 0.75 -5.48
N ASN A 148 -15.32 1.64 -4.56
CA ASN A 148 -15.23 1.36 -3.12
C ASN A 148 -15.83 2.52 -2.31
N ASP A 149 -15.98 2.32 -1.00
CA ASP A 149 -16.52 3.29 -0.05
C ASP A 149 -15.75 4.62 -0.02
N ALA A 150 -14.43 4.62 -0.23
CA ALA A 150 -13.63 5.85 -0.28
C ALA A 150 -13.88 6.69 -1.55
N LEU A 151 -14.59 6.13 -2.54
CA LEU A 151 -14.97 6.82 -3.77
C LEU A 151 -16.44 7.28 -3.75
N ALA A 152 -17.16 7.04 -2.65
CA ALA A 152 -18.57 7.39 -2.54
C ALA A 152 -18.79 8.90 -2.71
N GLY A 153 -19.71 9.28 -3.61
CA GLY A 153 -20.05 10.67 -3.88
C GLY A 153 -19.06 11.41 -4.80
N LEU A 154 -18.04 10.73 -5.32
CA LEU A 154 -17.17 11.24 -6.37
C LEU A 154 -17.72 10.92 -7.76
N GLU A 155 -17.51 11.84 -8.70
CA GLU A 155 -17.70 11.64 -10.13
C GLU A 155 -16.43 11.02 -10.69
N ILE A 156 -16.51 9.80 -11.22
CA ILE A 156 -15.35 9.07 -11.72
C ILE A 156 -15.28 9.19 -13.25
N GLU A 157 -14.19 9.78 -13.76
CA GLU A 157 -13.90 9.86 -15.19
C GLU A 157 -12.76 8.87 -15.50
N GLN A 158 -13.04 7.83 -16.30
CA GLN A 158 -12.09 6.75 -16.62
C GLN A 158 -11.61 6.88 -18.08
N ASP A 159 -10.31 6.69 -18.29
CA ASP A 159 -9.66 6.70 -19.60
C ASP A 159 -8.75 5.47 -19.76
N PHE A 160 -9.36 4.30 -20.04
CA PHE A 160 -8.75 3.00 -20.39
C PHE A 160 -9.78 1.90 -20.69
#